data_AF-A0A2M7CCM2-F1
#
_entry.id   AF-A0A2M7CCM2-F1
#
_cell.length_a   1.000
_cell.length_b   1.000
_cell.length_c   1.000
_cell.angle_alpha   90.00
_cell.angle_beta   90.00
_cell.angle_gamma   90.00
#
_symmetry.space_group_name_H-M   'P 1'
#
loop_
_entity.id
_entity.type
_entity.pdbx_description
1 polymer ?
#
loop_
_entity_poly.entity_id
_entity_poly.type
_entity_poly.pdbx_seq_one_letter_code
_entity_poly.pdbx_strand_id
1 'polypeptide(L)' 'MAKRMNFYITDVEVKRLNEMSKKTGLTASEIVRRAIDEYWERFERKEKRI' A
#
# COMPACT_ATOMS: atom_id res chain seq x y z
N MET A 1 -3.23 12.95 10.29
CA MET A 1 -2.15 13.67 9.57
C MET A 1 -1.21 12.65 8.94
N ALA A 2 -0.79 12.85 7.68
CA ALA A 2 0.19 11.99 7.03
C ALA A 2 1.62 12.42 7.41
N LYS A 3 2.48 11.46 7.78
CA LYS A 3 3.92 11.70 7.98
C LYS A 3 4.69 11.21 6.74
N ARG A 4 5.71 11.96 6.33
CA ARG A 4 6.61 11.54 5.25
C ARG A 4 7.52 10.43 5.76
N MET A 5 7.57 9.33 5.03
CA MET A 5 8.45 8.19 5.30
C MET A 5 9.12 7.80 3.98
N ASN A 6 10.42 7.49 4.04
CA ASN A 6 11.16 6.99 2.89
C ASN A 6 11.45 5.51 3.12
N PHE A 7 11.20 4.67 2.12
CA PHE A 7 11.52 3.25 2.13
C PHE A 7 11.90 2.82 0.72
N TYR A 8 12.64 1.73 0.62
CA TYR A 8 13.04 1.15 -0.66
C TYR A 8 12.01 0.11 -1.08
N ILE A 9 11.72 0.09 -2.39
CA ILE A 9 10.96 -0.97 -3.07
C ILE A 9 11.69 -1.32 -4.35
N THR A 10 11.45 -2.52 -4.85
CA THR A 10 12.08 -3.01 -6.09
C THR A 10 11.55 -2.27 -7.31
N ASP A 11 12.34 -2.21 -8.37
CA ASP A 11 11.93 -1.59 -9.64
C ASP A 11 10.67 -2.24 -10.23
N VAL A 12 10.50 -3.55 -10.02
CA VAL A 12 9.32 -4.29 -10.45
C VAL A 12 8.07 -3.80 -9.70
N GLU A 13 8.18 -3.54 -8.39
CA GLU A 13 7.09 -2.97 -7.60
C GLU A 13 6.76 -1.54 -8.03
N VAL A 14 7.77 -0.70 -8.31
CA VAL A 14 7.55 0.65 -8.85
C VAL A 14 6.79 0.59 -10.18
N LYS A 15 7.18 -0.32 -11.09
CA LYS A 15 6.50 -0.49 -12.38
C LYS A 15 5.03 -0.89 -12.19
N ARG A 16 4.76 -1.88 -11.33
CA ARG A 16 3.38 -2.32 -11.01
C ARG A 16 2.56 -1.20 -10.39
N LEU A 17 3.15 -0.42 -9.50
CA LEU A 17 2.48 0.70 -8.83
C LEU A 17 2.07 1.78 -9.83
N ASN A 18 2.95 2.11 -10.79
CA ASN A 18 2.65 3.04 -11.87
C ASN A 18 1.55 2.52 -12.81
N GLU A 19 1.54 1.24 -13.13
CA GLU A 19 0.48 0.62 -13.92
C GLU A 19 -0.87 0.66 -13.19
N MET A 20 -0.89 0.38 -11.89
CA MET A 20 -2.09 0.50 -11.06
C MET A 20 -2.60 1.94 -10.98
N SER A 21 -1.69 2.90 -10.83
CA SER A 21 -2.03 4.33 -10.82
C SER A 21 -2.74 4.73 -12.11
N LYS A 22 -2.20 4.32 -13.27
CA LYS A 22 -2.82 4.57 -14.58
C LYS A 22 -4.21 3.95 -14.73
N LYS A 23 -4.42 2.74 -14.19
CA LYS A 23 -5.71 2.02 -14.31
C LYS A 23 -6.79 2.56 -13.38
N THR A 24 -6.41 2.99 -12.19
CA THR A 24 -7.36 3.38 -11.12
C THR A 24 -7.57 4.89 -11.00
N GLY A 25 -6.67 5.69 -11.59
CA GLY A 25 -6.63 7.15 -11.41
C GLY A 25 -6.11 7.59 -10.03
N LEU A 26 -5.71 6.66 -9.17
CA LEU A 26 -5.18 6.95 -7.84
C LEU A 26 -3.69 7.26 -7.90
N THR A 27 -3.22 8.07 -6.96
CA THR A 27 -1.78 8.30 -6.81
C THR A 27 -1.08 7.07 -6.23
N ALA A 28 0.20 6.91 -6.55
CA ALA A 28 1.10 5.92 -5.95
C ALA A 28 0.97 5.88 -4.41
N SER A 29 0.98 7.05 -3.77
CA SER A 29 0.87 7.19 -2.32
C SER A 29 -0.48 6.71 -1.76
N GLU A 30 -1.58 6.93 -2.47
CA GLU A 30 -2.88 6.42 -2.06
C GLU A 30 -2.99 4.91 -2.19
N ILE A 31 -2.44 4.36 -3.27
CA ILE A 31 -2.38 2.91 -3.48
C ILE A 31 -1.62 2.24 -2.33
N VAL A 32 -0.43 2.74 -2.01
CA VAL A 32 0.38 2.20 -0.91
C VAL A 32 -0.34 2.32 0.42
N ARG A 33 -0.98 3.45 0.71
CA ARG A 33 -1.73 3.64 1.96
C ARG A 33 -2.85 2.61 2.11
N ARG A 34 -3.67 2.42 1.06
CA ARG A 34 -4.75 1.42 1.06
C ARG A 34 -4.22 0.00 1.24
N ALA A 35 -3.08 -0.33 0.63
CA ALA A 35 -2.45 -1.64 0.79
C ALA A 35 -1.97 -1.87 2.24
N ILE A 36 -1.44 -0.84 2.89
CA ILE A 36 -1.05 -0.90 4.31
C ILE A 36 -2.29 -1.10 5.19
N ASP A 37 -3.35 -0.31 4.97
CA ASP A 37 -4.60 -0.42 5.75
C ASP A 37 -5.22 -1.82 5.60
N GLU A 38 -5.29 -2.35 4.37
CA GLU A 38 -5.82 -3.68 4.11
C GLU A 38 -4.97 -4.78 4.76
N TYR A 39 -3.64 -4.66 4.71
CA TYR A 39 -2.75 -5.60 5.37
C TYR A 39 -2.93 -5.56 6.90
N TRP A 40 -3.06 -4.36 7.48
CA TRP A 40 -3.29 -4.16 8.91
C TRP A 40 -4.61 -4.77 9.37
N GLU A 41 -5.72 -4.53 8.65
CA GLU A 41 -7.00 -5.13 8.98
C GLU A 41 -6.97 -6.66 8.93
N ARG A 42 -6.22 -7.23 7.98
CA ARG A 42 -6.02 -8.69 7.89
C ARG A 42 -5.19 -9.20 9.05
N PHE A 43 -4.20 -8.42 9.50
CA PHE A 43 -3.35 -8.74 10.65
C PHE A 43 -4.17 -8.74 11.96
N GLU A 44 -4.91 -7.67 12.25
CA GLU A 44 -5.76 -7.61 13.45
C GLU A 44 -6.84 -8.70 13.48
N ARG A 45 -7.41 -9.04 12.33
CA ARG A 45 -8.39 -10.15 12.22
C ARG A 45 -7.77 -11.50 12.54
N LYS A 46 -6.48 -11.70 12.29
CA LYS A 46 -5.77 -12.94 12.66
C LYS A 46 -5.44 -12.97 14.15
N GLU A 47 -4.98 -11.86 14.71
CA GLU A 47 -4.69 -11.79 16.15
C GLU A 47 -5.93 -11.97 17.01
N LYS A 48 -7.08 -11.40 16.63
CA LYS A 48 -8.35 -11.56 17.38
C LYS A 48 -8.95 -12.96 17.32
N ARG A 49 -8.40 -13.87 16.50
CA ARG A 49 -8.83 -15.28 16.41
C ARG A 49 -7.98 -16.23 17.26
N ILE A 50 -6.98 -15.69 17.97
CA ILE A 50 -6.07 -16.44 18.87
C ILE A 50 -6.47 -16.15 20.32
#